data_AF-A0A7V6EC83-F1
#
_entry.id   AF-A0A7V6EC83-F1
#
_cell.length_a   1.000
_cell.length_b   1.000
_cell.length_c   1.000
_cell.angle_alpha   90.00
_cell.angle_beta   90.00
_cell.angle_gamma   90.00
#
_symmetry.space_group_name_H-M   'P 1'
#
loop_
_entity.id
_entity.type
_entity.pdbx_description
1 polymer ?
#
loop_
_entity_poly.entity_id
_entity_poly.type
_entity_poly.pdbx_seq_one_letter_code
_entity_poly.pdbx_strand_id
1 'polypeptide(L)'
;MSEIRAKSMNRAVFLDRDGVIIHDKNYLSKPEDVEFIAGAFEGLRLLQENGFLLIIVTNQSGIGRGYFTIDDMNRVHEYIASKCAEHGIRFARIYYAPEAPGQPSYGRKPSPRFLFDAQKEFKVDLSRSYMIGDKLVDLECGWNAGVRRCILVRTGYGSELEKSQPQAIKDAVIVNDISEAASWILSDIEDHGSERS
;
A
#
# COMPACT_ATOMS: atom_id res chain seq x y z
N MET A 1 -21.97 25.78 26.17
CA MET A 1 -20.87 25.90 25.20
C MET A 1 -20.15 24.57 25.18
N SER A 2 -20.57 23.67 24.29
CA SER A 2 -19.93 22.35 24.13
C SER A 2 -18.84 22.48 23.07
N GLU A 3 -17.58 22.30 23.45
CA GLU A 3 -16.48 22.13 22.51
C GLU A 3 -16.81 20.94 21.60
N ILE A 4 -16.92 21.23 20.29
CA ILE A 4 -16.94 20.19 19.26
C ILE A 4 -15.55 19.57 19.28
N ARG A 5 -15.39 18.42 19.97
CA ARG A 5 -14.19 17.59 19.80
C ARG A 5 -14.08 17.26 18.31
N ALA A 6 -13.05 17.77 17.65
CA ALA A 6 -12.73 17.38 16.28
C ALA A 6 -12.66 15.85 16.23
N LYS A 7 -13.47 15.25 15.36
CA LYS A 7 -13.54 13.79 15.19
C LYS A 7 -12.15 13.34 14.75
N SER A 8 -11.48 12.53 15.58
CA SER A 8 -10.14 12.02 15.24
C SER A 8 -10.18 11.28 13.91
N MET A 9 -9.37 11.74 12.95
CA MET A 9 -9.20 11.12 11.64
C MET A 9 -8.06 10.10 11.73
N ASN A 10 -8.24 8.94 11.11
CA ASN A 10 -7.25 7.87 11.12
C ASN A 10 -6.11 8.17 10.16
N ARG A 11 -4.90 7.71 10.48
CA ARG A 11 -3.79 7.67 9.52
C ARG A 11 -3.77 6.29 8.87
N ALA A 12 -3.41 6.20 7.61
CA ALA A 12 -3.26 4.93 6.91
C ALA A 12 -1.91 4.81 6.20
N VAL A 13 -1.47 3.57 6.05
CA VAL A 13 -0.48 3.21 5.05
C VAL A 13 -1.18 2.35 4.00
N PHE A 14 -1.24 2.88 2.79
CA PHE A 14 -1.70 2.20 1.60
C PHE A 14 -0.54 1.41 1.01
N LEU A 15 -0.78 0.14 0.70
CA LEU A 15 0.27 -0.82 0.34
C LEU A 15 -0.09 -1.46 -1.00
N ASP A 16 0.82 -1.49 -1.97
CA ASP A 16 0.71 -2.55 -2.96
C ASP A 16 0.95 -3.93 -2.31
N ARG A 17 0.55 -4.99 -3.00
CA ARG A 17 0.70 -6.37 -2.53
C ARG A 17 1.97 -6.99 -3.10
N ASP A 18 1.99 -7.16 -4.42
CA ASP A 18 3.07 -7.80 -5.16
C ASP A 18 4.26 -6.83 -5.27
N GLY A 19 5.46 -7.28 -4.90
CA GLY A 19 6.65 -6.44 -4.86
C GLY A 19 6.82 -5.62 -3.56
N VAL A 20 5.82 -5.60 -2.67
CA VAL A 20 5.84 -4.80 -1.42
C VAL A 20 5.64 -5.65 -0.16
N ILE A 21 4.57 -6.46 -0.11
CA ILE A 21 4.31 -7.37 1.02
C ILE A 21 4.85 -8.76 0.69
N ILE A 22 4.66 -9.18 -0.56
CA ILE A 22 5.08 -10.48 -1.09
C ILE A 22 5.93 -10.27 -2.34
N HIS A 23 6.75 -11.27 -2.70
CA HIS A 23 7.49 -11.24 -3.95
C HIS A 23 6.53 -11.24 -5.15
N ASP A 24 6.79 -10.37 -6.15
CA ASP A 24 6.04 -10.39 -7.41
C ASP A 24 6.47 -11.61 -8.24
N LYS A 25 5.53 -12.53 -8.47
CA LYS A 25 5.74 -13.75 -9.26
C LYS A 25 5.06 -13.71 -10.63
N ASN A 26 4.52 -12.56 -11.04
CA ASN A 26 3.66 -12.40 -12.22
C ASN A 26 2.43 -13.33 -12.22
N TYR A 27 1.25 -12.75 -12.02
CA TYR A 27 -0.02 -13.47 -12.07
C TYR A 27 -0.16 -14.59 -11.01
N LEU A 28 0.30 -14.29 -9.80
CA LEU A 28 0.17 -15.17 -8.63
C LEU A 28 -1.31 -15.48 -8.35
N SER A 29 -1.67 -16.76 -8.42
CA SER A 29 -3.05 -17.25 -8.27
C SER A 29 -3.21 -18.37 -7.24
N LYS A 30 -2.11 -18.82 -6.63
CA LYS A 30 -2.10 -19.95 -5.70
C LYS A 30 -1.51 -19.54 -4.35
N PRO A 31 -2.19 -19.83 -3.22
CA PRO A 31 -1.67 -19.56 -1.89
C PRO A 31 -0.29 -20.15 -1.61
N GLU A 32 -0.02 -21.37 -2.09
CA GLU A 32 1.24 -22.09 -1.90
C GLU A 32 2.44 -21.41 -2.56
N ASP A 33 2.21 -20.55 -3.55
CA ASP A 33 3.25 -19.81 -4.25
C ASP A 33 3.55 -18.46 -3.57
N VAL A 34 2.82 -18.08 -2.51
CA VAL A 34 3.05 -16.82 -1.80
C VAL A 34 4.37 -16.88 -1.02
N GLU A 35 5.27 -15.95 -1.33
CA GLU A 35 6.51 -15.73 -0.58
C GLU A 35 6.54 -14.29 -0.04
N PHE A 36 6.64 -14.14 1.28
CA PHE A 36 6.70 -12.82 1.92
C PHE A 36 8.07 -12.19 1.76
N ILE A 37 8.09 -10.88 1.56
CA ILE A 37 9.34 -10.11 1.54
C ILE A 37 9.99 -10.16 2.93
N ALA A 38 11.32 -10.26 2.97
CA ALA A 38 12.07 -10.20 4.21
C ALA A 38 11.72 -8.91 4.98
N GLY A 39 11.41 -9.02 6.27
CA GLY A 39 10.99 -7.89 7.09
C GLY A 39 9.53 -7.43 6.89
N ALA A 40 8.74 -8.05 6.01
CA ALA A 40 7.34 -7.65 5.77
C ALA A 40 6.48 -7.66 7.04
N PHE A 41 6.56 -8.73 7.83
CA PHE A 41 5.81 -8.82 9.07
C PHE A 41 6.26 -7.78 10.10
N GLU A 42 7.57 -7.53 10.21
CA GLU A 42 8.12 -6.55 11.14
C GLU A 42 7.68 -5.12 10.76
N GLY A 43 7.85 -4.73 9.50
CA GLY A 43 7.47 -3.41 9.01
C GLY A 43 5.96 -3.15 9.14
N LEU A 44 5.12 -4.12 8.75
CA LEU A 44 3.66 -3.99 8.89
C LEU A 44 3.24 -3.87 10.36
N ARG A 45 3.81 -4.70 11.25
CA ARG A 45 3.52 -4.64 12.68
C ARG A 45 3.94 -3.30 13.27
N LEU A 46 5.12 -2.81 12.91
CA LEU A 46 5.65 -1.52 13.38
C LEU A 46 4.71 -0.35 13.00
N LEU A 47 4.23 -0.33 11.76
CA LEU A 47 3.25 0.67 11.31
C LEU A 47 1.93 0.57 12.08
N GLN A 48 1.41 -0.65 12.28
CA GLN A 48 0.16 -0.86 13.01
C GLN A 48 0.27 -0.43 14.48
N GLU A 49 1.36 -0.79 15.16
CA GLU A 49 1.62 -0.43 16.57
C GLU A 49 1.73 1.10 16.75
N ASN A 50 2.08 1.83 15.69
CA ASN A 50 2.13 3.29 15.65
C ASN A 50 0.82 3.95 15.16
N GLY A 51 -0.28 3.20 15.16
CA GLY A 51 -1.63 3.72 14.95
C GLY A 51 -1.97 3.99 13.48
N PHE A 52 -1.29 3.34 12.54
CA PHE A 52 -1.69 3.34 11.14
C PHE A 52 -2.68 2.21 10.85
N LEU A 53 -3.72 2.52 10.08
CA LEU A 53 -4.51 1.51 9.38
C LEU A 53 -3.70 0.96 8.21
N LEU A 54 -3.60 -0.36 8.11
CA LEU A 54 -2.98 -1.03 6.96
C LEU A 54 -4.04 -1.35 5.92
N ILE A 55 -3.88 -0.83 4.72
CA ILE A 55 -4.86 -1.00 3.62
C ILE A 55 -4.12 -1.44 2.36
N ILE A 56 -4.47 -2.61 1.83
CA ILE A 56 -3.91 -3.09 0.56
C ILE A 56 -4.69 -2.47 -0.60
N VAL A 57 -3.97 -1.98 -1.61
CA VAL A 57 -4.51 -1.43 -2.86
C VAL A 57 -3.73 -2.02 -4.03
N THR A 58 -4.32 -3.00 -4.72
CA THR A 58 -3.58 -3.84 -5.68
C THR A 58 -4.26 -3.96 -7.04
N ASN A 59 -3.45 -3.96 -8.12
CA ASN A 59 -3.92 -4.16 -9.49
C ASN A 59 -3.81 -5.66 -9.86
N GLN A 60 -4.93 -6.38 -9.92
CA GLN A 60 -4.98 -7.82 -10.22
C GLN A 60 -5.39 -8.09 -11.67
N SER A 61 -4.62 -7.53 -12.61
CA SER A 61 -4.96 -7.57 -14.05
C SER A 61 -5.00 -8.96 -14.68
N GLY A 62 -4.47 -9.98 -14.01
CA GLY A 62 -4.57 -11.36 -14.47
C GLY A 62 -6.01 -11.85 -14.54
N ILE A 63 -6.92 -11.27 -13.74
CA ILE A 63 -8.36 -11.57 -13.79
C ILE A 63 -8.96 -11.09 -15.11
N GLY A 64 -8.82 -9.81 -15.44
CA GLY A 64 -9.32 -9.23 -16.69
C GLY A 64 -8.65 -9.79 -17.95
N ARG A 65 -7.47 -10.41 -17.81
CA ARG A 65 -6.76 -11.15 -18.86
C ARG A 65 -7.16 -12.62 -18.96
N GLY A 66 -7.92 -13.16 -18.00
CA GLY A 66 -8.35 -14.56 -17.96
C GLY A 66 -7.30 -15.56 -17.48
N TYR A 67 -6.25 -15.11 -16.78
CA TYR A 67 -5.18 -15.99 -16.27
C TYR A 67 -5.54 -16.70 -14.97
N PHE A 68 -6.39 -16.08 -14.15
CA PHE A 68 -6.94 -16.66 -12.92
C PHE A 68 -8.28 -16.01 -12.58
N THR A 69 -9.04 -16.62 -11.69
CA THR A 69 -10.38 -16.16 -11.31
C THR A 69 -10.33 -15.21 -10.10
N ILE A 70 -11.46 -14.57 -9.82
CA ILE A 70 -11.64 -13.81 -8.57
C ILE A 70 -11.52 -14.75 -7.35
N ASP A 71 -11.97 -16.00 -7.46
CA ASP A 71 -11.87 -16.98 -6.37
C ASP A 71 -10.41 -17.32 -6.05
N ASP A 72 -9.59 -17.55 -7.08
CA ASP A 72 -8.15 -17.79 -6.92
C ASP A 72 -7.47 -16.61 -6.19
N MET A 73 -7.79 -15.39 -6.61
CA MET A 73 -7.29 -14.17 -5.98
C MET A 73 -7.76 -14.04 -4.52
N ASN A 74 -9.03 -14.34 -4.23
CA ASN A 74 -9.56 -14.31 -2.86
C ASN A 74 -8.82 -15.31 -1.97
N ARG A 75 -8.56 -16.52 -2.45
CA ARG A 75 -7.79 -17.54 -1.71
C ARG A 75 -6.37 -17.06 -1.39
N VAL A 76 -5.71 -16.39 -2.34
CA VAL A 76 -4.40 -15.75 -2.10
C VAL A 76 -4.50 -14.64 -1.05
N HIS A 77 -5.51 -13.77 -1.13
CA HIS A 77 -5.72 -12.71 -0.16
C HIS A 77 -6.03 -13.24 1.25
N GLU A 78 -6.86 -14.26 1.37
CA GLU A 78 -7.17 -14.93 2.63
C GLU A 78 -5.92 -15.56 3.24
N TYR A 79 -5.08 -16.20 2.43
CA TYR A 79 -3.81 -16.75 2.88
C TYR A 79 -2.86 -15.66 3.40
N ILE A 80 -2.70 -14.57 2.66
CA ILE A 80 -1.86 -13.44 3.07
C ILE A 80 -2.37 -12.84 4.38
N ALA A 81 -3.68 -12.57 4.47
CA ALA A 81 -4.30 -12.03 5.67
C ALA A 81 -4.16 -12.98 6.86
N SER A 82 -4.34 -14.29 6.68
CA SER A 82 -4.16 -15.30 7.71
C SER A 82 -2.72 -15.33 8.22
N LYS A 83 -1.73 -15.31 7.32
CA LYS A 83 -0.32 -15.32 7.71
C LYS A 83 0.08 -14.03 8.43
N CYS A 84 -0.33 -12.87 7.94
CA CYS A 84 -0.17 -11.63 8.70
C CYS A 84 -0.88 -11.70 10.07
N ALA A 85 -2.05 -12.36 10.14
CA ALA A 85 -2.80 -12.45 11.37
C ALA A 85 -2.15 -13.31 12.45
N GLU A 86 -1.43 -14.37 12.07
CA GLU A 86 -0.57 -15.19 12.95
C GLU A 86 0.52 -14.31 13.63
N HIS A 87 0.93 -13.22 12.98
CA HIS A 87 1.88 -12.23 13.52
C HIS A 87 1.22 -11.00 14.17
N GLY A 88 -0.09 -11.06 14.45
CA GLY A 88 -0.82 -9.95 15.09
C GLY A 88 -1.12 -8.76 14.17
N ILE A 89 -0.87 -8.88 12.86
CA ILE A 89 -1.12 -7.84 11.87
C ILE A 89 -2.55 -7.99 11.34
N ARG A 90 -3.23 -6.88 11.10
CA ARG A 90 -4.60 -6.83 10.56
C ARG A 90 -4.69 -5.77 9.47
N PHE A 91 -5.16 -6.18 8.30
CA PHE A 91 -5.52 -5.25 7.25
C PHE A 91 -6.95 -4.75 7.49
N ALA A 92 -7.16 -3.44 7.46
CA ALA A 92 -8.48 -2.84 7.57
C ALA A 92 -9.32 -3.13 6.32
N ARG A 93 -8.66 -3.14 5.14
CA ARG A 93 -9.29 -3.44 3.86
C ARG A 93 -8.27 -3.91 2.83
N ILE A 94 -8.75 -4.71 1.88
CA ILE A 94 -8.05 -5.03 0.64
C ILE A 94 -8.92 -4.52 -0.51
N TYR A 95 -8.47 -3.48 -1.19
CA TYR A 95 -9.05 -3.02 -2.45
C TYR A 95 -8.27 -3.61 -3.62
N TYR A 96 -8.98 -4.12 -4.62
CA TYR A 96 -8.36 -4.69 -5.81
C TYR A 96 -9.07 -4.24 -7.08
N ALA A 97 -8.30 -4.06 -8.15
CA ALA A 97 -8.81 -3.80 -9.50
C ALA A 97 -8.56 -5.01 -10.40
N PRO A 98 -9.59 -5.77 -10.83
CA PRO A 98 -9.42 -6.96 -11.65
C PRO A 98 -9.13 -6.63 -13.12
N GLU A 99 -9.41 -5.40 -13.56
CA GLU A 99 -9.43 -5.07 -14.99
C GLU A 99 -8.03 -5.04 -15.60
N ALA A 100 -7.94 -5.49 -16.86
CA ALA A 100 -6.73 -5.44 -17.65
C ALA A 100 -6.41 -3.99 -18.09
N PRO A 101 -5.13 -3.68 -18.42
CA PRO A 101 -4.80 -2.39 -19.02
C PRO A 101 -5.66 -2.10 -20.26
N GLY A 102 -6.18 -0.88 -20.35
CA GLY A 102 -7.05 -0.45 -21.45
C GLY A 102 -8.54 -0.74 -21.26
N GLN A 103 -8.92 -1.54 -20.26
CA GLN A 103 -10.33 -1.69 -19.88
C GLN A 103 -10.76 -0.55 -18.95
N PRO A 104 -12.03 -0.09 -19.03
CA PRO A 104 -12.58 0.84 -18.05
C PRO A 104 -12.45 0.27 -16.63
N SER A 105 -11.88 1.05 -15.71
CA SER A 105 -11.74 0.66 -14.31
C SER A 105 -12.00 1.84 -13.40
N TYR A 106 -12.66 1.57 -12.28
CA TYR A 106 -12.90 2.55 -11.24
C TYR A 106 -11.63 2.82 -10.40
N GLY A 107 -10.97 1.75 -9.94
CA GLY A 107 -9.92 1.82 -8.93
C GLY A 107 -8.55 1.34 -9.37
N ARG A 108 -8.37 0.94 -10.64
CA ARG A 108 -7.05 0.55 -11.15
C ARG A 108 -6.05 1.71 -11.03
N LYS A 109 -4.97 1.49 -10.29
CA LYS A 109 -3.86 2.45 -10.18
C LYS A 109 -3.34 2.79 -11.58
N PRO A 110 -3.14 4.08 -11.93
CA PRO A 110 -2.91 5.22 -11.03
C PRO A 110 -4.16 5.97 -10.53
N SER A 111 -5.36 5.41 -10.69
CA SER A 111 -6.58 5.98 -10.11
C SER A 111 -6.50 6.05 -8.57
N PRO A 112 -6.76 7.22 -7.95
CA PRO A 112 -6.75 7.38 -6.49
C PRO A 112 -8.06 6.93 -5.83
N ARG A 113 -9.02 6.37 -6.58
CA ARG A 113 -10.40 6.17 -6.10
C ARG A 113 -10.49 5.28 -4.87
N PHE A 114 -9.72 4.20 -4.78
CA PHE A 114 -9.71 3.35 -3.60
C PHE A 114 -9.16 4.04 -2.34
N LEU A 115 -8.22 5.00 -2.49
CA LEU A 115 -7.75 5.81 -1.36
C LEU A 115 -8.86 6.77 -0.89
N PHE A 116 -9.64 7.32 -1.81
CA PHE A 116 -10.81 8.15 -1.47
C PHE A 116 -11.95 7.33 -0.84
N ASP A 117 -12.14 6.08 -1.24
CA ASP A 117 -13.09 5.19 -0.59
C ASP A 117 -12.65 4.89 0.84
N ALA A 118 -11.37 4.59 1.06
CA ALA A 118 -10.81 4.42 2.39
C ALA A 118 -10.95 5.68 3.27
N GLN A 119 -10.77 6.87 2.69
CA GLN A 119 -11.04 8.13 3.38
C GLN A 119 -12.49 8.21 3.87
N LYS A 120 -13.47 7.78 3.08
CA LYS A 120 -14.88 7.81 3.48
C LYS A 120 -15.22 6.71 4.47
N GLU A 121 -14.78 5.48 4.20
CA GLU A 121 -15.10 4.27 4.96
C GLU A 121 -14.45 4.31 6.34
N PHE A 122 -13.17 4.66 6.39
CA PHE A 122 -12.36 4.62 7.62
C PHE A 122 -12.00 5.98 8.18
N LYS A 123 -12.53 7.08 7.60
CA LYS A 123 -12.22 8.46 8.03
C LYS A 123 -10.71 8.71 8.03
N VAL A 124 -10.04 8.27 6.97
CA VAL A 124 -8.60 8.44 6.79
C VAL A 124 -8.28 9.89 6.43
N ASP A 125 -7.28 10.47 7.10
CA ASP A 125 -6.65 11.72 6.70
C ASP A 125 -5.51 11.42 5.72
N LEU A 126 -5.78 11.64 4.42
CA LEU A 126 -4.81 11.37 3.35
C LEU A 126 -3.53 12.21 3.52
N SER A 127 -3.65 13.46 3.99
CA SER A 127 -2.51 14.36 4.19
C SER A 127 -1.54 13.90 5.30
N ARG A 128 -1.95 12.89 6.09
CA ARG A 128 -1.17 12.24 7.14
C ARG A 128 -0.98 10.74 6.89
N SER A 129 -1.25 10.30 5.66
CA SER A 129 -1.15 8.91 5.21
C SER A 129 -0.07 8.74 4.16
N TYR A 130 0.33 7.50 3.90
CA TYR A 130 1.45 7.16 3.02
C TYR A 130 1.00 6.13 1.98
N MET A 131 1.67 6.12 0.83
CA MET A 131 1.54 5.06 -0.18
C MET A 131 2.89 4.37 -0.36
N ILE A 132 2.92 3.05 -0.24
CA ILE A 132 4.10 2.21 -0.48
C ILE A 132 3.83 1.34 -1.71
N GLY A 133 4.70 1.42 -2.70
CA GLY A 133 4.59 0.70 -3.96
C GLY A 133 5.94 0.34 -4.56
N ASP A 134 5.93 -0.50 -5.60
CA ASP A 134 7.12 -0.89 -6.36
C ASP A 134 7.09 -0.38 -7.82
N LYS A 135 5.96 0.21 -8.26
CA LYS A 135 5.75 0.71 -9.62
C LYS A 135 5.37 2.19 -9.63
N LEU A 136 5.62 2.85 -10.76
CA LEU A 136 5.27 4.26 -10.94
C LEU A 136 3.79 4.53 -10.71
N VAL A 137 2.91 3.60 -11.14
CA VAL A 137 1.46 3.73 -10.97
C VAL A 137 1.02 3.77 -9.51
N ASP A 138 1.82 3.23 -8.59
CA ASP A 138 1.56 3.31 -7.15
C ASP A 138 1.83 4.70 -6.62
N LEU A 139 2.97 5.27 -7.03
CA LEU A 139 3.37 6.63 -6.67
C LEU A 139 2.37 7.63 -7.25
N GLU A 140 1.99 7.47 -8.51
CA GLU A 140 0.95 8.29 -9.16
C GLU A 140 -0.39 8.18 -8.44
N CYS A 141 -0.79 6.98 -8.01
CA CYS A 141 -2.00 6.80 -7.20
C CYS A 141 -1.95 7.61 -5.90
N GLY A 142 -0.84 7.54 -5.17
CA GLY A 142 -0.65 8.29 -3.93
C GLY A 142 -0.60 9.81 -4.16
N TRP A 143 0.14 10.27 -5.16
CA TRP A 143 0.21 11.70 -5.52
C TRP A 143 -1.16 12.24 -5.94
N ASN A 144 -1.91 11.50 -6.76
CA ASN A 144 -3.27 11.86 -7.18
C ASN A 144 -4.26 11.90 -6.01
N ALA A 145 -4.02 11.12 -4.95
CA ALA A 145 -4.82 11.13 -3.73
C ALA A 145 -4.40 12.24 -2.74
N GLY A 146 -3.24 12.86 -2.93
CA GLY A 146 -2.68 13.84 -2.00
C GLY A 146 -2.21 13.21 -0.69
N VAL A 147 -1.65 11.99 -0.75
CA VAL A 147 -1.01 11.39 0.43
C VAL A 147 0.21 12.21 0.84
N ARG A 148 0.61 12.14 2.12
CA ARG A 148 1.73 12.90 2.65
C ARG A 148 3.02 12.64 1.87
N ARG A 149 3.35 11.37 1.66
CA ARG A 149 4.51 10.90 0.91
C ARG A 149 4.20 9.57 0.22
N CYS A 150 4.80 9.40 -0.96
CA CYS A 150 4.87 8.13 -1.65
C CYS A 150 6.27 7.55 -1.47
N ILE A 151 6.34 6.26 -1.19
CA ILE A 151 7.57 5.53 -0.93
C ILE A 151 7.68 4.42 -1.96
N LEU A 152 8.78 4.42 -2.70
CA LEU A 152 9.18 3.36 -3.61
C LEU A 152 10.08 2.38 -2.87
N VAL A 153 9.68 1.12 -2.79
CA VAL A 153 10.56 0.04 -2.32
C VAL A 153 11.37 -0.51 -3.48
N ARG A 154 12.63 -0.90 -3.26
CA ARG A 154 13.49 -1.48 -4.30
C ARG A 154 13.17 -2.93 -4.63
N THR A 155 12.39 -3.61 -3.79
CA THR A 155 11.80 -4.91 -4.09
C THR A 155 10.84 -4.85 -5.28
N GLY A 156 10.49 -6.00 -5.86
CA GLY A 156 9.66 -6.04 -7.07
C GLY A 156 10.31 -5.28 -8.23
N TYR A 157 9.56 -4.34 -8.80
CA TYR A 157 9.99 -3.53 -9.94
C TYR A 157 10.75 -2.25 -9.56
N GLY A 158 10.82 -1.89 -8.27
CA GLY A 158 11.28 -0.56 -7.87
C GLY A 158 12.76 -0.30 -8.14
N SER A 159 13.64 -1.30 -8.00
CA SER A 159 15.06 -1.18 -8.36
C SER A 159 15.28 -0.83 -9.84
N GLU A 160 14.45 -1.40 -10.72
CA GLU A 160 14.54 -1.13 -12.16
C GLU A 160 13.90 0.22 -12.49
N LEU A 161 12.80 0.57 -11.82
CA LEU A 161 12.17 1.88 -11.96
C LEU A 161 13.12 3.02 -11.55
N GLU A 162 13.85 2.86 -10.44
CA GLU A 162 14.85 3.82 -9.96
C GLU A 162 15.94 4.10 -10.99
N LYS A 163 16.40 3.06 -11.70
CA LYS A 163 17.42 3.18 -12.74
C LYS A 163 16.87 3.75 -14.05
N SER A 164 15.71 3.25 -14.49
CA SER A 164 15.16 3.53 -15.81
C SER A 164 14.43 4.87 -15.89
N GLN A 165 13.82 5.34 -14.79
CA GLN A 165 13.00 6.55 -14.76
C GLN A 165 13.23 7.43 -13.52
N PRO A 166 14.49 7.80 -13.18
CA PRO A 166 14.80 8.55 -11.96
C PRO A 166 14.07 9.90 -11.86
N GLN A 167 13.81 10.55 -13.00
CA GLN A 167 13.09 11.83 -13.03
C GLN A 167 11.60 11.68 -12.72
N ALA A 168 10.98 10.54 -13.05
CA ALA A 168 9.58 10.29 -12.78
C ALA A 168 9.32 10.05 -11.28
N ILE A 169 10.32 9.59 -10.54
CA ILE A 169 10.23 9.25 -9.12
C ILE A 169 10.93 10.24 -8.19
N LYS A 170 11.37 11.40 -8.71
CA LYS A 170 12.19 12.37 -7.97
C LYS A 170 11.57 12.86 -6.65
N ASP A 171 10.24 12.83 -6.55
CA ASP A 171 9.47 13.28 -5.38
C ASP A 171 9.07 12.12 -4.45
N ALA A 172 9.46 10.88 -4.79
CA ALA A 172 9.26 9.70 -3.95
C ALA A 172 10.45 9.49 -3.01
N VAL A 173 10.16 8.94 -1.83
CA VAL A 173 11.18 8.38 -0.95
C VAL A 173 11.56 7.01 -1.48
N ILE A 174 12.86 6.70 -1.56
CA ILE A 174 13.32 5.41 -2.07
C ILE A 174 14.02 4.64 -0.96
N VAL A 175 13.53 3.44 -0.68
CA VAL A 175 14.03 2.55 0.38
C VAL A 175 14.18 1.12 -0.14
N ASN A 176 14.89 0.25 0.57
CA ASN A 176 15.13 -1.11 0.08
C ASN A 176 13.88 -1.98 0.10
N ASP A 177 13.12 -1.94 1.19
CA ASP A 177 11.95 -2.79 1.42
C ASP A 177 10.93 -2.12 2.36
N ILE A 178 9.84 -2.84 2.66
CA ILE A 178 8.77 -2.37 3.53
C ILE A 178 9.20 -2.16 4.99
N SER A 179 10.22 -2.87 5.48
CA SER A 179 10.73 -2.67 6.84
C SER A 179 11.45 -1.34 6.96
N GLU A 180 12.28 -1.01 5.97
CA GLU A 180 12.92 0.31 5.89
C GLU A 180 11.88 1.42 5.64
N ALA A 181 10.85 1.16 4.82
CA ALA A 181 9.74 2.09 4.64
C ALA A 181 9.03 2.42 5.96
N ALA A 182 8.78 1.40 6.80
CA ALA A 182 8.16 1.58 8.10
C ALA A 182 9.02 2.46 9.02
N SER A 183 10.31 2.18 9.13
CA SER A 183 11.26 3.00 9.91
C SER A 183 11.30 4.45 9.42
N TRP A 184 11.36 4.66 8.11
CA TRP A 184 11.37 5.99 7.51
C TRP A 184 10.09 6.78 7.84
N ILE A 185 8.91 6.14 7.74
CA ILE A 185 7.62 6.75 8.10
C ILE A 185 7.62 7.21 9.55
N LEU A 186 8.20 6.42 10.47
CA LEU A 186 8.26 6.79 11.88
C LEU A 186 9.19 7.99 12.12
N SER A 187 10.33 8.09 11.42
CA SER A 187 11.18 9.27 11.51
C SER A 187 10.49 10.53 10.95
N ASP A 188 9.78 10.42 9.82
CA ASP A 188 9.06 11.55 9.22
C ASP A 188 7.96 12.13 10.14
N ILE A 189 7.28 11.29 10.93
CA ILE A 189 6.29 11.77 11.91
C ILE A 189 6.92 12.42 13.14
N GLU A 190 8.11 11.98 13.56
CA GLU A 190 8.83 12.54 14.72
C GLU A 190 9.34 13.95 14.41
N ASP A 191 9.98 14.13 13.25
CA ASP A 191 10.53 15.41 12.82
C ASP A 191 9.46 16.51 12.77
N HIS A 192 8.25 16.19 12.30
CA HIS A 192 7.14 17.14 12.16
C HIS A 192 6.21 17.22 13.37
N GLY A 193 6.39 16.35 14.38
CA GLY A 193 5.75 16.47 15.69
C GLY A 193 6.39 17.56 16.55
N SER A 194 7.69 17.83 16.33
CA SER A 194 8.47 18.82 17.07
C SER A 194 8.13 20.29 16.74
N GLU A 195 7.60 20.56 15.54
CA GLU A 195 7.22 21.93 15.10
C GLU A 195 5.84 22.40 15.62
N ARG A 196 5.12 21.55 16.37
CA ARG A 196 3.79 21.89 16.93
C ARG A 196 3.72 21.80 18.46
N SER A 197 4.87 21.78 19.14
CA SER A 197 4.97 21.82 20.61
C SER A 197 5.19 23.24 21.12
#